data_AF-A7ASB6-F1
#
_entry.id   AF-A7ASB6-F1
#
_cell.length_a   1.000
_cell.length_b   1.000
_cell.length_c   1.000
_cell.angle_alpha   90.00
_cell.angle_beta   90.00
_cell.angle_gamma   90.00
#
_symmetry.space_group_name_H-M   'P 1'
#
loop_
_entity.id
_entity.type
_entity.pdbx_description
1 polymer ?
#
loop_
_entity_poly.entity_id
_entity_poly.type
_entity_poly.pdbx_seq_one_letter_code
_entity_poly.pdbx_strand_id
1 'polypeptide(L)'
;MKTDAARGFLCKRCQYGRINLFSDPGDEYINSDPCTSCGYTFTQEDISTYIQLEDAYIDYIDNMDRSNILGIQQVYNNAKNVFNQHWCIYQLQTMLFEIYKEKGETELSRHYMNQRISYLNAVMPRPLYSVAFTYEEFADMLSTSAGLKLDDTELVNHDVDIETL
;
A
#
# COMPACT_ATOMS: atom_id res chain seq x y z
N MET A 1 -22.17 0.06 -8.36
CA MET A 1 -21.33 -0.65 -7.38
C MET A 1 -19.99 0.06 -7.29
N LYS A 2 -19.61 0.56 -6.12
CA LYS A 2 -18.33 1.25 -5.91
C LYS A 2 -17.40 0.26 -5.20
N THR A 3 -16.62 -0.48 -5.98
CA THR A 3 -15.62 -1.41 -5.46
C THR A 3 -14.59 -0.65 -4.61
N ASP A 4 -14.37 -1.12 -3.38
CA ASP A 4 -13.30 -0.61 -2.53
C ASP A 4 -11.95 -1.19 -3.01
N ALA A 5 -11.15 -0.37 -3.68
CA ALA A 5 -9.84 -0.76 -4.18
C ALA A 5 -8.77 -0.85 -3.07
N ALA A 6 -9.05 -0.31 -1.87
CA ALA A 6 -8.13 -0.27 -0.73
C ALA A 6 -8.24 -1.51 0.17
N ARG A 7 -9.33 -2.26 0.07
CA ARG A 7 -9.70 -3.36 0.97
C ARG A 7 -9.75 -4.72 0.25
N GLY A 8 -8.64 -5.07 -0.40
CA GLY A 8 -8.50 -6.30 -1.18
C GLY A 8 -7.96 -7.50 -0.39
N PHE A 9 -8.64 -8.63 -0.50
CA PHE A 9 -8.28 -9.92 0.12
C PHE A 9 -7.73 -10.91 -0.91
N LEU A 10 -6.81 -11.76 -0.48
CA LEU A 10 -6.29 -12.86 -1.29
C LEU A 10 -7.39 -13.93 -1.44
N CYS A 11 -7.68 -14.31 -2.68
CA CYS A 11 -8.72 -15.28 -2.95
C CYS A 11 -8.37 -16.66 -2.35
N LYS A 12 -9.21 -17.15 -1.42
CA LYS A 12 -9.02 -18.46 -0.80
C LYS A 12 -8.97 -19.65 -1.78
N ARG A 13 -9.58 -19.49 -2.97
CA ARG A 13 -9.70 -20.56 -3.96
C ARG A 13 -8.48 -20.68 -4.85
N CYS A 14 -8.06 -19.58 -5.50
CA CYS A 14 -6.93 -19.60 -6.41
C CYS A 14 -5.60 -19.13 -5.79
N GLN A 15 -5.64 -18.58 -4.57
CA GLN A 15 -4.45 -18.11 -3.83
C GLN A 15 -3.60 -17.11 -4.61
N TYR A 16 -4.24 -16.35 -5.51
CA TYR A 16 -3.57 -15.42 -6.41
C TYR A 16 -4.40 -14.17 -6.66
N GLY A 17 -5.65 -14.34 -7.09
CA GLY A 17 -6.52 -13.21 -7.41
C GLY A 17 -6.98 -12.44 -6.17
N ARG A 18 -7.53 -11.26 -6.42
CA ARG A 18 -8.04 -10.35 -5.40
C ARG A 18 -9.56 -10.43 -5.33
N ILE A 19 -10.11 -10.34 -4.12
CA ILE A 19 -11.53 -10.15 -3.85
C ILE A 19 -11.68 -8.89 -3.00
N ASN A 20 -12.55 -7.98 -3.40
CA ASN A 20 -12.80 -6.75 -2.66
C ASN A 20 -14.14 -6.88 -1.94
N LEU A 21 -14.18 -6.43 -0.68
CA LEU A 21 -15.43 -6.34 0.07
C LEU A 21 -16.03 -4.95 -0.09
N PHE A 22 -17.36 -4.86 -0.13
CA PHE A 22 -18.06 -3.59 -0.20
C PHE A 22 -19.42 -3.69 0.50
N SER A 23 -19.94 -2.53 0.91
CA SER A 23 -21.30 -2.39 1.43
C SER A 23 -22.08 -1.49 0.48
N ASP A 24 -23.19 -1.98 -0.06
CA ASP A 24 -24.07 -1.16 -0.88
C ASP A 24 -25.06 -0.39 0.02
N PRO A 25 -25.39 0.88 -0.32
CA PRO A 25 -26.37 1.64 0.45
C PRO A 25 -27.74 0.95 0.42
N GLY A 26 -28.18 0.44 1.57
CA GLY A 26 -29.45 -0.27 1.73
C GLY A 26 -29.31 -1.77 2.00
N ASP A 27 -28.12 -2.34 1.86
CA ASP A 27 -27.85 -3.71 2.27
C ASP A 27 -27.49 -3.77 3.76
N GLU A 28 -28.05 -4.77 4.44
CA GLU A 28 -27.75 -5.06 5.85
C GLU A 28 -26.42 -5.84 5.99
N TYR A 29 -25.92 -6.41 4.88
CA TYR A 29 -24.76 -7.29 4.85
C TYR A 29 -23.65 -6.77 3.94
N ILE A 30 -22.41 -7.16 4.25
CA ILE A 30 -21.25 -6.91 3.40
C ILE A 30 -21.27 -7.90 2.24
N ASN A 31 -20.99 -7.41 1.04
CA ASN A 31 -20.89 -8.19 -0.19
C ASN A 31 -19.43 -8.28 -0.65
N SER A 32 -19.18 -9.14 -1.64
CA SER A 32 -17.86 -9.30 -2.23
C SER A 32 -17.92 -9.29 -3.75
N ASP A 33 -16.90 -8.70 -4.37
CA ASP A 33 -16.68 -8.79 -5.81
C ASP A 33 -16.20 -10.21 -6.18
N PRO A 34 -16.52 -10.71 -7.40
CA PRO A 34 -15.88 -11.90 -7.92
C PRO A 34 -14.37 -11.73 -7.99
N CYS A 35 -13.64 -12.82 -7.71
CA CYS A 35 -12.19 -12.86 -7.79
C CYS A 35 -11.68 -12.42 -9.16
N THR A 36 -10.71 -11.50 -9.16
CA THR A 36 -10.11 -10.95 -10.39
C THR A 36 -9.42 -11.98 -11.30
N SER A 37 -9.19 -13.21 -10.82
CA SER A 37 -8.51 -14.26 -11.59
C SER A 37 -9.37 -15.49 -11.87
N CYS A 38 -10.12 -15.98 -10.87
CA CYS A 38 -10.89 -17.22 -11.01
C CYS A 38 -12.41 -17.04 -10.96
N GLY A 39 -12.90 -15.81 -10.78
CA GLY A 39 -14.33 -15.50 -10.72
C GLY A 39 -15.06 -16.03 -9.48
N TYR A 40 -14.37 -16.62 -8.51
CA TYR A 40 -14.97 -17.04 -7.24
C TYR A 40 -15.43 -15.84 -6.41
N THR A 41 -16.65 -15.88 -5.90
CA THR A 41 -17.21 -14.89 -4.98
C THR A 41 -17.24 -15.47 -3.56
N PHE A 42 -16.87 -14.67 -2.56
CA PHE A 42 -16.93 -15.10 -1.16
C PHE A 42 -18.38 -15.36 -0.73
N THR A 43 -18.57 -16.43 0.04
CA THR A 43 -19.83 -16.66 0.77
C THR A 43 -19.92 -15.70 1.96
N GLN A 44 -21.09 -15.57 2.58
CA GLN A 44 -21.24 -14.75 3.79
C GLN A 44 -20.37 -15.27 4.96
N GLU A 45 -20.14 -16.59 5.05
CA GLU A 45 -19.22 -17.19 6.02
C GLU A 45 -17.76 -16.79 5.74
N ASP A 46 -17.35 -16.77 4.46
CA ASP A 46 -16.03 -16.31 4.06
C ASP A 46 -15.83 -14.84 4.41
N ILE A 47 -16.81 -14.00 4.07
CA ILE A 47 -16.79 -12.57 4.38
C ILE A 47 -16.62 -12.35 5.88
N SER A 48 -17.44 -13.02 6.71
CA SER A 48 -17.35 -12.90 8.17
C SER A 48 -15.97 -13.33 8.69
N THR A 49 -15.45 -14.45 8.21
CA THR A 49 -14.12 -14.95 8.59
C THR A 49 -13.01 -13.97 8.23
N TYR A 50 -13.03 -13.43 7.00
CA TYR A 50 -12.00 -12.52 6.53
C TYR A 50 -12.08 -11.12 7.17
N ILE A 51 -13.26 -10.67 7.58
CA ILE A 51 -13.42 -9.46 8.40
C ILE A 51 -12.81 -9.67 9.78
N GLN A 52 -13.10 -10.80 10.45
CA GLN A 52 -12.48 -11.09 11.75
C GLN A 52 -10.96 -11.17 11.67
N LEU A 53 -10.43 -11.74 10.58
CA LEU A 53 -8.99 -11.74 10.31
C LEU A 53 -8.48 -10.31 10.12
N GLU A 54 -9.17 -9.49 9.34
CA GLU A 54 -8.81 -8.08 9.16
C GLU A 54 -8.74 -7.36 10.50
N ASP A 55 -9.80 -7.40 11.30
CA ASP A 55 -9.86 -6.75 12.62
C ASP A 55 -8.69 -7.19 13.51
N ALA A 56 -8.37 -8.49 13.53
CA ALA A 56 -7.23 -9.00 14.29
C ALA A 56 -5.88 -8.46 13.79
N TYR A 57 -5.70 -8.27 12.48
CA TYR A 57 -4.51 -7.63 11.93
C TYR A 57 -4.45 -6.14 12.25
N ILE A 58 -5.58 -5.43 12.23
CA ILE A 58 -5.67 -4.01 12.59
C ILE A 58 -5.22 -3.82 14.03
N ASP A 59 -5.86 -4.54 14.96
CA ASP A 59 -5.54 -4.49 16.38
C ASP A 59 -4.06 -4.81 16.64
N TYR A 60 -3.52 -5.82 15.93
CA TYR A 60 -2.12 -6.19 16.07
C TYR A 60 -1.18 -5.12 15.52
N ILE A 61 -1.48 -4.51 14.37
CA ILE A 61 -0.67 -3.45 13.75
C ILE A 61 -0.66 -2.19 14.64
N ASP A 62 -1.80 -1.80 15.20
CA ASP A 62 -1.92 -0.60 16.04
C ASP A 62 -1.14 -0.72 17.34
N ASN A 63 -1.02 -1.94 17.89
CA ASN A 63 -0.32 -2.22 19.14
C ASN A 63 1.12 -2.74 18.94
N MET A 64 1.63 -2.74 17.71
CA MET A 64 2.94 -3.31 17.42
C MET A 64 4.09 -2.42 17.90
N ASP A 65 5.12 -3.04 18.49
CA ASP A 65 6.39 -2.38 18.76
C ASP A 65 7.15 -2.13 17.46
N ARG A 66 7.23 -0.85 17.07
CA ARG A 66 7.89 -0.41 15.83
C ARG A 66 9.41 -0.63 15.83
N SER A 67 10.02 -0.85 16.99
CA SER A 67 11.45 -1.18 17.08
C SER A 67 11.74 -2.65 16.76
N ASN A 68 10.74 -3.53 16.84
CA ASN A 68 10.88 -4.96 16.59
C ASN A 68 10.67 -5.31 15.11
N ILE A 69 11.72 -5.10 14.32
CA ILE A 69 11.73 -5.34 12.87
C ILE A 69 11.37 -6.78 12.51
N LEU A 70 11.88 -7.76 13.25
CA LEU A 70 11.59 -9.17 12.98
C LEU A 70 10.10 -9.48 13.19
N GLY A 71 9.50 -8.88 14.23
CA GLY A 71 8.06 -8.97 14.46
C GLY A 71 7.26 -8.39 13.29
N ILE A 72 7.61 -7.18 12.83
CA ILE A 72 6.95 -6.53 11.69
C ILE A 72 7.08 -7.39 10.42
N GLN A 73 8.26 -7.92 10.13
CA GLN A 73 8.49 -8.79 8.97
C GLN A 73 7.68 -10.08 9.03
N GLN A 74 7.59 -10.72 10.19
CA GLN A 74 6.77 -11.93 10.37
C GLN A 74 5.30 -11.64 10.09
N VAL A 75 4.78 -10.55 10.64
CA VAL A 75 3.38 -10.14 10.44
C VAL A 75 3.13 -9.78 8.98
N TYR A 76 4.05 -9.05 8.36
CA TYR A 76 3.99 -8.73 6.93
C TYR A 76 3.93 -9.99 6.05
N ASN A 77 4.79 -10.97 6.31
CA ASN A 77 4.81 -12.22 5.56
C ASN A 77 3.53 -13.03 5.76
N ASN A 78 2.97 -13.05 6.97
CA ASN A 78 1.70 -13.73 7.26
C ASN A 78 0.51 -13.00 6.61
N ALA A 79 0.51 -11.68 6.67
CA ALA A 79 -0.52 -10.82 6.10
C ALA A 79 -0.66 -11.01 4.58
N LYS A 80 0.44 -11.30 3.86
CA LYS A 80 0.42 -11.59 2.42
C LYS A 80 -0.36 -12.86 2.04
N ASN A 81 -0.62 -13.75 3.00
CA ASN A 81 -1.47 -14.93 2.79
C ASN A 81 -2.97 -14.63 2.98
N VAL A 82 -3.31 -13.42 3.44
CA VAL A 82 -4.68 -12.97 3.72
C VAL A 82 -5.08 -11.84 2.78
N PHE A 83 -4.16 -10.91 2.53
CA PHE A 83 -4.43 -9.67 1.83
C PHE A 83 -3.78 -9.61 0.45
N ASN A 84 -4.45 -8.96 -0.48
CA ASN A 84 -3.92 -8.63 -1.80
C ASN A 84 -4.38 -7.22 -2.19
N GLN A 85 -3.45 -6.25 -2.18
CA GLN A 85 -3.75 -4.82 -2.32
C GLN A 85 -4.69 -4.33 -1.19
N HIS A 86 -4.18 -4.37 0.04
CA HIS A 86 -4.91 -3.97 1.25
C HIS A 86 -4.16 -2.88 2.01
N TRP A 87 -4.88 -1.98 2.65
CA TRP A 87 -4.28 -0.89 3.44
C TRP A 87 -3.42 -1.39 4.61
N CYS A 88 -3.78 -2.52 5.26
CA CYS A 88 -2.94 -3.14 6.31
C CYS A 88 -1.55 -3.53 5.79
N ILE A 89 -1.49 -4.08 4.57
CA ILE A 89 -0.22 -4.40 3.89
C ILE A 89 0.57 -3.13 3.62
N TYR A 90 -0.10 -2.07 3.14
CA TYR A 90 0.52 -0.77 2.92
C TYR A 90 1.09 -0.15 4.20
N GLN A 91 0.41 -0.29 5.34
CA GLN A 91 0.91 0.17 6.64
C GLN A 91 2.18 -0.58 7.06
N LEU A 92 2.17 -1.91 6.97
CA LEU A 92 3.35 -2.74 7.28
C LEU A 92 4.53 -2.41 6.37
N GLN A 93 4.28 -2.20 5.06
CA GLN A 93 5.30 -1.77 4.10
C GLN A 93 5.85 -0.37 4.44
N THR A 94 5.01 0.53 4.94
CA THR A 94 5.43 1.87 5.37
C THR A 94 6.32 1.80 6.60
N MET A 95 5.98 1.00 7.61
CA MET A 95 6.85 0.79 8.78
C MET A 95 8.20 0.19 8.38
N LEU A 96 8.21 -0.85 7.53
CA LEU A 96 9.45 -1.46 7.05
C LEU A 96 10.29 -0.48 6.24
N PHE A 97 9.65 0.32 5.38
CA PHE A 97 10.30 1.36 4.61
C PHE A 97 11.03 2.37 5.52
N GLU A 98 10.34 2.95 6.50
CA GLU A 98 10.90 3.95 7.42
C GLU A 98 12.12 3.38 8.16
N ILE A 99 12.00 2.18 8.70
CA ILE A 99 13.07 1.48 9.41
C ILE A 99 14.30 1.25 8.51
N TYR A 100 14.11 0.74 7.29
CA TYR A 100 15.23 0.48 6.38
C TYR A 100 15.86 1.77 5.84
N LYS A 101 15.06 2.82 5.66
CA LYS A 101 15.55 4.16 5.31
C LYS A 101 16.47 4.69 6.41
N GLU A 102 16.03 4.66 7.67
CA GLU A 102 16.83 5.13 8.82
C GLU A 102 18.14 4.35 8.99
N LYS A 103 18.13 3.05 8.64
CA LYS A 103 19.33 2.20 8.68
C LYS A 103 20.28 2.37 7.50
N GLY A 104 19.91 3.12 6.47
CA GLY A 104 20.68 3.26 5.24
C GLY A 104 20.63 2.03 4.32
N GLU A 105 19.72 1.09 4.57
CA GLU A 105 19.52 -0.14 3.78
C GLU A 105 18.76 0.17 2.48
N THR A 106 19.47 0.79 1.54
CA THR A 106 18.88 1.43 0.34
C THR A 106 18.09 0.47 -0.54
N GLU A 107 18.56 -0.76 -0.73
CA GLU A 107 17.85 -1.72 -1.59
C GLU A 107 16.53 -2.20 -0.97
N LEU A 108 16.50 -2.39 0.35
CA LEU A 108 15.30 -2.79 1.07
C LEU A 108 14.30 -1.63 1.17
N SER A 109 14.76 -0.42 1.46
CA SER A 109 13.89 0.77 1.46
C SER A 109 13.29 1.01 0.07
N ARG A 110 14.08 0.87 -1.01
CA ARG A 110 13.61 0.93 -2.40
C ARG A 110 12.56 -0.15 -2.69
N HIS A 111 12.76 -1.37 -2.21
CA HIS A 111 11.80 -2.46 -2.39
C HIS A 111 10.42 -2.12 -1.81
N TYR A 112 10.37 -1.67 -0.55
CA TYR A 112 9.11 -1.30 0.09
C TYR A 112 8.51 -0.01 -0.48
N MET A 113 9.33 0.95 -0.91
CA MET A 113 8.86 2.16 -1.59
C MET A 113 8.10 1.83 -2.88
N ASN A 114 8.64 0.93 -3.72
CA ASN A 114 7.96 0.50 -4.95
C ASN A 114 6.61 -0.17 -4.64
N GLN A 115 6.52 -0.97 -3.57
CA GLN A 115 5.26 -1.59 -3.16
C GLN A 115 4.24 -0.56 -2.69
N ARG A 116 4.68 0.44 -1.90
CA ARG A 116 3.84 1.57 -1.47
C ARG A 116 3.30 2.34 -2.68
N ILE A 117 4.16 2.71 -3.63
CA ILE A 117 3.77 3.40 -4.87
C ILE A 117 2.74 2.57 -5.65
N SER A 118 2.97 1.26 -5.80
CA SER A 118 2.03 0.37 -6.49
C SER A 118 0.65 0.37 -5.84
N TYR A 119 0.58 0.37 -4.51
CA TYR A 119 -0.68 0.46 -3.77
C TYR A 119 -1.34 1.84 -3.97
N LEU A 120 -0.59 2.92 -3.78
CA LEU A 120 -1.10 4.29 -3.91
C LEU A 120 -1.67 4.57 -5.30
N ASN A 121 -0.97 4.15 -6.37
CA ASN A 121 -1.45 4.30 -7.74
C ASN A 121 -2.78 3.56 -7.98
N ALA A 122 -2.96 2.40 -7.34
CA ALA A 122 -4.15 1.58 -7.52
C ALA A 122 -5.36 2.07 -6.72
N VAL A 123 -5.13 2.69 -5.56
CA VAL A 123 -6.18 3.12 -4.62
C VAL A 123 -6.51 4.61 -4.74
N MET A 124 -5.50 5.43 -5.06
CA MET A 124 -5.60 6.88 -5.15
C MET A 124 -5.11 7.37 -6.52
N PRO A 125 -5.89 7.14 -7.59
CA PRO A 125 -5.47 7.47 -8.96
C PRO A 125 -5.51 8.98 -9.27
N ARG A 126 -5.86 9.83 -8.30
CA ARG A 126 -5.95 11.29 -8.46
C ARG A 126 -4.69 11.96 -7.90
N PRO A 127 -4.32 13.15 -8.41
CA PRO A 127 -3.18 13.89 -7.90
C PRO A 127 -3.46 14.32 -6.46
N LEU A 128 -2.84 13.61 -5.50
CA LEU A 128 -2.89 13.88 -4.09
C LEU A 128 -1.46 14.10 -3.58
N TYR A 129 -1.31 14.96 -2.58
CA TYR A 129 -0.01 15.22 -1.95
C TYR A 129 0.69 13.94 -1.49
N SER A 130 -0.06 12.97 -0.95
CA SER A 130 0.49 11.68 -0.53
C SER A 130 1.16 10.92 -1.68
N VAL A 131 0.58 10.96 -2.88
CA VAL A 131 1.18 10.33 -4.07
C VAL A 131 2.39 11.12 -4.53
N ALA A 132 2.26 12.45 -4.64
CA ALA A 132 3.34 13.33 -5.08
C ALA A 132 4.59 13.22 -4.19
N PHE A 133 4.44 13.35 -2.87
CA PHE A 133 5.55 13.26 -1.93
C PHE A 133 6.17 11.86 -1.87
N THR A 134 5.40 10.80 -2.14
CA THR A 134 5.97 9.46 -2.24
C THR A 134 6.91 9.34 -3.45
N TYR A 135 6.55 9.94 -4.59
CA TYR A 135 7.44 9.97 -5.76
C TYR A 135 8.64 10.89 -5.58
N GLU A 136 8.47 12.03 -4.90
CA GLU A 136 9.58 12.93 -4.52
C GLU A 136 10.59 12.19 -3.63
N GLU A 137 10.13 11.56 -2.55
CA GLU A 137 10.98 10.77 -1.65
C GLU A 137 11.68 9.62 -2.37
N PHE A 138 11.01 9.01 -3.36
CA PHE A 138 11.62 8.00 -4.20
C PHE A 138 12.70 8.56 -5.11
N ALA A 139 12.49 9.73 -5.71
CA ALA A 139 13.48 10.41 -6.54
C ALA A 139 14.71 10.84 -5.73
N ASP A 140 14.52 11.35 -4.51
CA ASP A 140 15.62 11.71 -3.59
C ASP A 140 16.46 10.50 -3.24
N MET A 141 15.82 9.36 -2.94
CA MET A 141 16.52 8.11 -2.66
C MET A 141 17.34 7.62 -3.85
N LEU A 142 16.76 7.67 -5.05
CA LEU A 142 17.46 7.26 -6.28
C LEU A 142 18.65 8.17 -6.57
N SER A 143 18.46 9.48 -6.46
CA SER A 143 19.51 10.49 -6.68
C SER A 143 20.66 10.30 -5.69
N THR A 144 20.34 10.14 -4.40
CA THR A 144 21.31 9.84 -3.36
C THR A 144 22.07 8.54 -3.65
N SER A 145 21.35 7.48 -4.05
CA SER A 145 21.96 6.19 -4.37
C SER A 145 22.87 6.22 -5.61
N ALA A 146 22.62 7.15 -6.53
CA ALA A 146 23.45 7.40 -7.70
C ALA A 146 24.63 8.34 -7.42
N GLY A 147 24.77 8.84 -6.19
CA GLY A 147 25.79 9.82 -5.82
C GLY A 147 25.53 11.22 -6.40
N LEU A 148 24.32 11.50 -6.86
CA LEU A 148 23.90 12.83 -7.32
C LEU A 148 23.54 13.67 -6.10
N LYS A 149 24.37 14.65 -5.76
CA LYS A 149 24.03 15.69 -4.77
C LYS A 149 23.26 16.79 -5.50
N LEU A 150 21.93 16.83 -5.31
CA LEU A 150 21.08 17.86 -5.91
C LEU A 150 21.12 19.20 -5.15
N ASP A 151 21.78 19.24 -3.99
CA ASP A 151 21.89 20.44 -3.13
C ASP A 151 22.65 21.62 -3.77
N ASP A 152 23.40 21.40 -4.86
CA ASP A 152 24.25 22.43 -5.49
C ASP A 152 23.81 22.84 -6.91
N THR A 153 22.74 22.25 -7.46
CA THR A 153 22.18 22.76 -8.72
C THR A 153 21.30 23.96 -8.41
N GLU A 154 21.92 25.15 -8.36
CA GLU A 154 21.21 26.41 -8.50
C GLU A 154 20.15 26.25 -9.60
N LEU A 155 18.89 26.30 -9.21
CA LEU A 155 17.79 26.47 -10.14
C LEU A 155 18.08 27.79 -10.86
N VAL A 156 18.72 27.71 -12.02
CA VAL A 156 18.80 28.82 -12.94
C VAL A 156 17.35 29.10 -13.29
N ASN A 157 16.78 30.10 -12.61
CA ASN A 157 15.52 30.71 -12.98
C ASN A 157 15.68 31.20 -14.41
N HIS A 158 15.35 30.35 -15.37
CA HIS A 158 14.88 30.88 -16.63
C HIS A 158 13.51 31.45 -16.32
N ASP A 159 13.44 32.78 -16.27
CA ASP A 159 12.20 33.53 -16.34
C ASP A 159 11.40 32.99 -17.53
N VAL A 160 10.51 32.05 -17.26
CA VAL A 160 9.49 31.64 -18.23
C VAL A 160 8.38 32.65 -18.04
N ASP A 161 8.34 33.63 -18.94
CA ASP A 161 7.19 34.52 -19.09
C ASP A 161 5.93 33.66 -19.29
N ILE A 162 5.13 33.56 -18.23
CA ILE A 162 3.79 32.99 -18.31
C ILE A 162 2.87 34.12 -18.78
N GLU A 163 3.03 34.51 -20.05
CA GLU A 163 1.94 35.20 -20.75
C GLU A 163 0.89 34.16 -21.15
N THR A 164 -0.15 34.10 -20.32
CA THR A 164 -1.55 33.75 -20.66
C THR A 164 -1.81 32.43 -21.41
N LEU A 165 -2.37 31.47 -20.68
CA LEU A 165 -3.42 30.57 -21.17
C LEU A 165 -4.56 30.48 -20.15
#